data_AF-A0A7V3ZUZ7-F1
#
_entry.id   AF-A0A7V3ZUZ7-F1
#
_cell.length_a   1.000
_cell.length_b   1.000
_cell.length_c   1.000
_cell.angle_alpha   90.00
_cell.angle_beta   90.00
_cell.angle_gamma   90.00
#
_symmetry.space_group_name_H-M   'P 1'
#
loop_
_entity.id
_entity.type
_entity.pdbx_description
1 polymer ?
#
loop_
_entity_poly.entity_id
_entity_poly.type
_entity_poly.pdbx_seq_one_letter_code
_entity_poly.pdbx_strand_id
1 'polypeptide(L)'
;MNRKIKGSLLAFIGYLLSPFSFWNDAFINLPIAYFFGFLFSLINKKFFFLATIIFYWLTNLLGILLLFKGSLNFFSKKEIKKEWLISLIFSIFYTTIIIAIKALLKFPKN
;
A
#
# COMPACT_ATOMS: atom_id res chain seq x y z
N MET A 1 -2.95 -24.18 -15.40
CA MET A 1 -1.97 -23.18 -14.91
C MET A 1 -1.43 -23.62 -13.55
N ASN A 2 -0.12 -23.87 -13.42
CA ASN A 2 0.48 -24.42 -12.19
C ASN A 2 0.14 -23.56 -10.96
N ARG A 3 -0.25 -24.19 -9.82
CA ARG A 3 -0.60 -23.49 -8.57
C ARG A 3 0.49 -22.50 -8.11
N LYS A 4 1.77 -22.83 -8.35
CA LYS A 4 2.92 -21.97 -8.10
C LYS A 4 2.95 -20.70 -8.96
N ILE A 5 2.60 -20.78 -10.25
CA ILE A 5 2.54 -19.62 -11.17
C ILE A 5 1.42 -18.67 -10.75
N LYS A 6 0.26 -19.21 -10.41
CA LYS A 6 -0.86 -18.40 -9.90
C LYS A 6 -0.51 -17.70 -8.58
N GLY A 7 0.17 -18.42 -7.68
CA GLY A 7 0.64 -17.86 -6.40
C GLY A 7 1.64 -16.72 -6.57
N SER A 8 2.62 -16.89 -7.45
CA SER A 8 3.64 -15.87 -7.71
C SER A 8 3.05 -14.64 -8.36
N LEU A 9 2.15 -14.81 -9.34
CA LEU A 9 1.44 -13.69 -9.95
C LEU A 9 0.58 -12.91 -8.93
N LEU A 10 -0.15 -13.62 -8.04
CA LEU A 10 -0.93 -12.99 -6.98
C LEU A 10 -0.04 -12.24 -5.99
N ALA A 11 1.09 -12.82 -5.58
CA ALA A 11 2.04 -12.18 -4.69
C ALA A 11 2.67 -10.94 -5.33
N PHE A 12 3.03 -11.02 -6.61
CA PHE A 12 3.61 -9.91 -7.36
C PHE A 12 2.63 -8.75 -7.53
N ILE A 13 1.40 -9.02 -8.00
CA ILE A 13 0.35 -8.00 -8.10
C ILE A 13 0.01 -7.43 -6.72
N GLY A 14 -0.04 -8.29 -5.70
CA GLY A 14 -0.25 -7.87 -4.33
C GLY A 14 0.83 -6.91 -3.84
N TYR A 15 2.11 -7.23 -4.06
CA TYR A 15 3.24 -6.37 -3.71
C TYR A 15 3.18 -5.01 -4.41
N LEU A 16 2.84 -5.01 -5.70
CA LEU A 16 2.68 -3.81 -6.51
C LEU A 16 1.57 -2.89 -5.99
N LEU A 17 0.47 -3.44 -5.46
CA LEU A 17 -0.68 -2.68 -4.95
C LEU A 17 -0.59 -2.38 -3.45
N SER A 18 0.24 -3.11 -2.71
CA SER A 18 0.34 -3.00 -1.26
C SER A 18 1.14 -1.76 -0.83
N PRO A 19 0.85 -1.21 0.36
CA PRO A 19 1.58 -0.06 0.91
C PRO A 19 3.01 -0.42 1.35
N PHE A 20 3.44 -1.68 1.20
CA PHE A 20 4.81 -2.10 1.54
C PHE A 20 5.85 -1.62 0.53
N SER A 21 5.42 -1.17 -0.64
CA SER A 21 6.28 -0.59 -1.67
C SER A 21 6.27 0.93 -1.52
N PHE A 22 7.41 1.56 -1.19
CA PHE A 22 7.47 3.01 -0.95
C PHE A 22 7.05 3.86 -2.17
N TRP A 23 7.09 3.30 -3.38
CA TRP A 23 6.73 3.95 -4.63
C TRP A 23 5.30 3.61 -5.10
N ASN A 24 4.62 2.66 -4.45
CA ASN A 24 3.29 2.18 -4.87
C ASN A 24 2.26 3.32 -4.90
N ASP A 25 2.25 4.18 -3.87
CA ASP A 25 1.26 5.25 -3.79
C ASP A 25 1.38 6.22 -4.95
N ALA A 26 2.59 6.68 -5.27
CA ALA A 26 2.83 7.66 -6.31
C ALA A 26 2.51 7.14 -7.72
N PHE A 27 2.85 5.88 -8.03
CA PHE A 27 2.80 5.37 -9.40
C PHE A 27 1.65 4.41 -9.69
N ILE A 28 1.01 3.82 -8.67
CA ILE A 28 0.00 2.79 -8.83
C ILE A 28 -1.29 3.18 -8.12
N ASN A 29 -1.26 3.30 -6.79
CA ASN A 29 -2.50 3.47 -6.03
C ASN A 29 -3.16 4.83 -6.25
N LEU A 30 -2.41 5.95 -6.23
CA LEU A 30 -2.99 7.26 -6.51
C LEU A 30 -3.47 7.39 -7.96
N PRO A 31 -2.72 6.98 -9.00
CA PRO A 31 -3.23 7.01 -10.38
C PRO A 31 -4.50 6.19 -10.58
N ILE A 32 -4.57 4.98 -10.02
CA ILE A 32 -5.77 4.13 -10.11
C ILE A 32 -6.94 4.78 -9.35
N ALA A 33 -6.69 5.23 -8.12
CA ALA A 33 -7.70 5.88 -7.29
C ALA A 33 -8.25 7.16 -7.94
N TYR A 34 -7.37 7.98 -8.50
CA TYR A 34 -7.73 9.20 -9.23
C TYR A 34 -8.55 8.86 -10.47
N PHE A 35 -8.16 7.84 -11.23
CA PHE A 35 -8.90 7.40 -12.40
C PHE A 35 -10.35 7.02 -12.04
N PHE A 36 -10.54 6.20 -11.00
CA PHE A 36 -11.89 5.87 -10.55
C PHE A 36 -12.63 7.07 -9.92
N GLY A 37 -11.92 7.92 -9.17
CA GLY A 37 -12.48 9.18 -8.67
C GLY A 37 -13.00 10.06 -9.80
N PHE A 38 -12.24 10.16 -10.89
CA PHE A 38 -12.63 10.86 -12.11
C PHE A 38 -13.89 10.24 -12.74
N LEU A 39 -13.96 8.91 -12.88
CA LEU A 39 -15.17 8.25 -13.39
C LEU A 39 -16.41 8.57 -12.56
N PHE A 40 -16.30 8.58 -11.22
CA PHE A 40 -17.42 8.95 -10.34
C PHE A 40 -17.76 10.45 -10.40
N SER A 41 -16.79 11.30 -10.70
CA SER A 41 -17.00 12.73 -10.89
C SER A 41 -17.88 13.06 -12.10
N LEU A 42 -17.95 12.15 -13.10
CA LEU A 42 -18.83 12.27 -14.25
C LEU A 42 -20.32 12.21 -13.86
N ILE A 43 -20.64 11.51 -12.76
CA ILE A 43 -21.99 11.46 -12.19
C ILE A 43 -22.24 12.73 -11.37
N ASN A 44 -21.32 13.04 -10.46
CA ASN A 44 -21.36 14.26 -9.65
C ASN A 44 -19.95 14.65 -9.19
N LYS A 45 -19.53 15.88 -9.53
CA LYS A 45 -18.22 16.42 -9.16
C LYS A 45 -17.90 16.33 -7.67
N LYS A 46 -18.92 16.39 -6.79
CA LYS A 46 -18.75 16.27 -5.33
C LYS A 46 -18.22 14.91 -4.89
N PHE A 47 -18.44 13.85 -5.69
CA PHE A 47 -17.97 12.51 -5.36
C PHE A 47 -16.52 12.26 -5.72
N PHE A 48 -15.88 13.12 -6.53
CA PHE A 48 -14.50 12.93 -6.97
C PHE A 48 -13.55 12.62 -5.80
N PHE A 49 -13.56 13.49 -4.79
CA PHE A 49 -12.65 13.39 -3.65
C PHE A 49 -12.95 12.14 -2.80
N LEU A 50 -14.22 11.93 -2.46
CA LEU A 50 -14.64 10.79 -1.65
C LEU A 50 -14.36 9.45 -2.36
N ALA A 51 -14.67 9.36 -3.65
CA ALA A 51 -14.40 8.17 -4.45
C ALA A 51 -12.89 7.91 -4.55
N THR A 52 -12.07 8.94 -4.80
CA THR A 52 -10.61 8.79 -4.83
C THR A 52 -10.08 8.18 -3.53
N ILE A 53 -10.52 8.67 -2.37
CA ILE A 53 -10.12 8.11 -1.07
C ILE A 53 -10.57 6.64 -0.94
N ILE A 54 -11.82 6.34 -1.27
CA ILE A 54 -12.37 4.99 -1.18
C ILE A 54 -11.59 4.02 -2.07
N PHE A 55 -11.33 4.39 -3.32
CA PHE A 55 -10.58 3.54 -4.24
C PHE A 55 -9.12 3.40 -3.85
N TYR A 56 -8.50 4.45 -3.30
CA TYR A 56 -7.14 4.37 -2.74
C TYR A 56 -7.05 3.38 -1.56
N TRP A 57 -8.03 3.39 -0.65
CA TRP A 57 -8.10 2.38 0.41
C TRP A 57 -8.35 0.99 -0.14
N LEU A 58 -9.24 0.87 -1.14
CA LEU A 58 -9.57 -0.40 -1.76
C LEU A 58 -8.36 -1.02 -2.47
N THR A 59 -7.57 -0.24 -3.21
CA THR A 59 -6.34 -0.72 -3.88
C THR A 59 -5.33 -1.22 -2.86
N ASN A 60 -5.13 -0.49 -1.76
CA ASN A 60 -4.25 -0.90 -0.66
C ASN A 60 -4.71 -2.20 0.01
N LEU A 61 -6.00 -2.31 0.34
CA LEU A 61 -6.57 -3.52 0.94
C LEU A 61 -6.47 -4.73 0.01
N LEU A 62 -6.77 -4.54 -1.28
CA LEU A 62 -6.60 -5.58 -2.29
C LEU A 62 -5.14 -6.00 -2.41
N GLY A 63 -4.20 -5.07 -2.41
CA GLY A 63 -2.77 -5.36 -2.45
C GLY A 63 -2.33 -6.26 -1.29
N ILE A 64 -2.73 -5.92 -0.07
CA ILE A 64 -2.45 -6.71 1.13
C ILE A 64 -3.05 -8.12 1.02
N LEU A 65 -4.32 -8.23 0.62
CA LEU A 65 -5.00 -9.52 0.51
C LEU A 65 -4.38 -10.43 -0.56
N LEU A 66 -4.03 -9.86 -1.72
CA LEU A 66 -3.37 -10.57 -2.82
C LEU A 66 -1.97 -11.02 -2.43
N LEU A 67 -1.20 -10.15 -1.76
CA LEU A 67 0.15 -10.45 -1.28
C LEU A 67 0.11 -11.58 -0.24
N PHE A 68 -0.81 -11.51 0.72
CA PHE A 68 -0.99 -12.55 1.72
C PHE A 68 -1.40 -13.88 1.07
N LYS A 69 -2.41 -13.86 0.18
CA LYS A 69 -2.88 -15.07 -0.50
C LYS A 69 -1.83 -15.69 -1.42
N GLY A 70 -1.05 -14.87 -2.11
CA GLY A 70 0.02 -15.31 -3.00
C GLY A 70 1.21 -15.89 -2.23
N SER A 71 1.60 -15.25 -1.13
CA SER A 71 2.74 -15.66 -0.31
C SER A 71 2.52 -16.99 0.43
N LEU A 72 1.28 -17.37 0.74
CA LEU A 72 0.95 -18.67 1.34
C LEU A 72 1.37 -19.89 0.50
N ASN A 73 1.65 -19.72 -0.80
CA ASN A 73 2.16 -20.80 -1.65
C ASN A 73 3.68 -21.00 -1.56
N PHE A 74 4.40 -20.06 -0.93
CA PHE A 74 5.87 -20.05 -0.85
C PHE A 74 6.37 -20.02 0.60
N PHE A 75 5.65 -19.32 1.48
CA PHE A 75 6.00 -19.09 2.86
C PHE A 75 4.94 -19.64 3.79
N SER A 76 5.39 -20.13 4.95
CA SER A 76 4.51 -20.47 6.05
C SER A 76 3.84 -19.22 6.62
N LYS A 77 2.65 -19.37 7.22
CA LYS A 77 1.99 -18.27 7.95
C LYS A 77 2.87 -17.61 9.01
N LYS A 78 3.81 -18.37 9.60
CA LYS A 78 4.73 -17.89 10.63
C LYS A 78 5.78 -16.95 10.05
N GLU A 79 6.36 -17.29 8.90
CA GLU A 79 7.30 -16.42 8.18
C GLU A 79 6.62 -15.14 7.73
N ILE A 80 5.40 -15.23 7.15
CA ILE A 80 4.64 -14.03 6.76
C ILE A 80 4.40 -13.12 7.98
N LYS A 81 3.96 -13.66 9.13
CA LYS A 81 3.78 -12.86 10.35
C LYS A 81 5.07 -12.18 10.82
N LYS A 82 6.21 -12.87 10.74
CA LYS A 82 7.51 -12.33 11.11
C LYS A 82 7.87 -11.13 10.23
N GLU A 83 7.72 -11.25 8.92
CA GLU A 83 8.03 -10.18 7.96
C GLU A 83 7.13 -8.95 8.14
N TRP A 84 5.84 -9.16 8.45
CA TRP A 84 4.92 -8.07 8.81
C TRP A 84 5.36 -7.34 10.09
N LEU A 85 5.79 -8.08 11.12
CA LEU A 85 6.34 -7.53 12.35
C LEU A 85 7.61 -6.71 12.09
N ILE A 86 8.53 -7.25 11.30
CA ILE A 86 9.77 -6.56 10.91
C ILE A 86 9.43 -5.26 10.17
N SER A 87 8.50 -5.31 9.22
CA SER A 87 8.07 -4.14 8.44
C SER A 87 7.45 -3.05 9.34
N LEU A 88 6.64 -3.45 10.33
CA LEU A 88 6.09 -2.53 11.33
C LEU A 88 7.20 -1.86 12.16
N ILE A 89 8.17 -2.64 12.63
CA ILE A 89 9.31 -2.12 13.40
C ILE A 89 10.10 -1.10 12.56
N PHE A 90 10.42 -1.44 11.31
CA PHE A 90 11.10 -0.51 10.40
C PHE A 90 10.29 0.76 10.15
N SER A 91 8.97 0.65 9.96
CA SER A 91 8.09 1.80 9.78
C SER A 91 8.11 2.72 11.00
N ILE A 92 8.02 2.16 12.22
CA ILE A 92 8.06 2.93 13.46
C ILE A 92 9.43 3.59 13.63
N PHE A 93 10.51 2.83 13.41
CA PHE A 93 11.88 3.32 13.52
C PHE A 93 12.16 4.47 12.54
N TYR A 94 11.82 4.28 11.27
CA TYR A 94 11.98 5.31 10.23
C TYR A 94 11.15 6.57 10.53
N THR A 95 9.91 6.42 10.97
CA THR A 95 9.06 7.55 11.38
C THR A 95 9.66 8.30 12.56
N THR A 96 10.21 7.55 13.54
CA THR A 96 10.85 8.13 14.73
C THR A 96 12.09 8.93 14.33
N ILE A 97 12.90 8.42 13.41
CA ILE A 97 14.05 9.14 12.84
C ILE A 97 13.61 10.43 12.16
N ILE A 98 12.58 10.41 11.31
CA ILE A 98 12.08 11.62 10.64
C ILE A 98 11.65 12.67 11.66
N ILE A 99 10.91 12.26 12.70
CA ILE A 99 10.45 13.17 13.76
C ILE A 99 11.66 13.74 14.53
N ALA A 100 12.64 12.90 14.86
CA ALA A 100 13.86 13.34 15.55
C ALA A 100 14.67 14.33 14.70
N ILE A 101 14.82 14.07 13.41
CA ILE A 101 15.47 14.99 12.46
C ILE A 101 14.70 16.31 12.41
N LYS A 102 13.36 16.29 12.27
CA LYS A 102 12.53 17.49 12.25
C LYS A 102 12.65 18.32 13.54
N ALA A 103 12.71 17.64 14.68
CA ALA A 103 12.89 18.28 15.99
C ALA A 103 14.29 18.89 16.16
N LEU A 104 15.33 18.16 15.74
CA LEU A 104 16.72 18.62 15.76
C LEU A 104 16.94 19.81 14.83
N LEU A 105 16.33 19.80 13.64
CA LEU A 105 16.42 20.86 12.66
C LEU A 105 15.69 22.15 13.06
N LYS A 106 15.00 22.20 14.22
CA LYS A 106 14.23 23.36 14.73
C LYS A 106 13.72 24.23 13.58
N PHE A 107 12.81 23.68 12.77
CA PHE A 107 12.18 24.48 11.73
C PHE A 107 11.60 25.74 12.40
N PRO A 108 12.09 26.95 12.05
CA PRO A 108 11.51 28.17 12.58
C PRO A 108 10.02 28.14 12.20
N LYS A 109 9.16 28.23 13.21
CA LYS A 109 7.73 28.41 12.98
C LYS A 109 7.57 29.77 12.30
N ASN A 110 7.32 29.77 10.99
CA ASN A 110 6.77 30.92 10.28
C ASN A 110 5.30 31.10 10.68
#